data_AF-F0T5Y1-F1
#
_entry.id   AF-F0T5Y1-F1
#
_cell.length_a   1.000
_cell.length_b   1.000
_cell.length_c   1.000
_cell.angle_alpha   90.00
_cell.angle_beta   90.00
_cell.angle_gamma   90.00
#
_symmetry.space_group_name_H-M   'P 1'
#
loop_
_entity.id
_entity.type
_entity.pdbx_description
1 polymer ?
#
loop_
_entity_poly.entity_id
_entity_poly.type
_entity_poly.pdbx_seq_one_letter_code
_entity_poly.pdbx_strand_id
1 'polypeptide(L)'
;MKTQQNMRQMVFVPHRDGECLIGNSNTGRLHSLDCSAIDMMREDHKIPTDGAGFTPCGWCHACGTCHETIFEEVNEDPEGTELCMDKRIIQLFKQTGCASCSSKKGIIKMFHDPHGVRLIGREGHWWIYFECEECGYQTAWWKAMNKLKNSK
;
A
#
# COMPACT_ATOMS: atom_id res chain seq x y z
N MET A 1 -50.01 -23.06 -8.12
CA MET A 1 -48.80 -23.59 -7.46
C MET A 1 -47.67 -22.63 -7.77
N LYS A 2 -47.18 -21.87 -6.79
CA LYS A 2 -46.12 -20.86 -6.98
C LYS A 2 -44.79 -21.44 -6.51
N THR A 3 -43.85 -21.57 -7.42
CA THR A 3 -42.49 -22.05 -7.21
C THR A 3 -41.74 -21.07 -6.32
N GLN A 4 -41.34 -21.51 -5.12
CA GLN A 4 -40.43 -20.76 -4.26
C GLN A 4 -39.03 -20.79 -4.91
N GLN A 5 -38.53 -19.61 -5.28
CA GLN A 5 -37.13 -19.44 -5.66
C GLN A 5 -36.26 -19.65 -4.43
N ASN A 6 -35.41 -20.68 -4.49
CA ASN A 6 -34.34 -20.94 -3.54
C ASN A 6 -33.42 -19.71 -3.44
N MET A 7 -33.47 -19.02 -2.30
CA MET A 7 -32.37 -18.17 -1.86
C MET A 7 -31.17 -19.06 -1.59
N ARG A 8 -30.24 -19.12 -2.55
CA ARG A 8 -28.88 -19.61 -2.25
C ARG A 8 -28.22 -18.57 -1.36
N GLN A 9 -28.27 -18.79 -0.05
CA GLN A 9 -27.38 -18.11 0.88
C GLN A 9 -25.94 -18.40 0.44
N MET A 10 -25.21 -17.35 0.04
CA MET A 10 -23.77 -17.44 -0.14
C MET A 10 -23.15 -17.68 1.23
N VAL A 11 -22.68 -18.90 1.44
CA VAL A 11 -21.91 -19.26 2.63
C VAL A 11 -20.53 -18.65 2.42
N PHE A 12 -20.26 -17.55 3.12
CA PHE A 12 -18.93 -16.96 3.20
C PHE A 12 -18.02 -17.94 3.92
N VAL A 13 -16.97 -18.41 3.24
CA VAL A 13 -15.92 -19.23 3.85
C VAL A 13 -14.84 -18.25 4.33
N PRO A 14 -14.69 -18.02 5.65
CA PRO A 14 -13.67 -17.12 6.15
C PRO A 14 -12.27 -17.71 5.90
N HIS A 15 -11.41 -16.96 5.21
CA HIS A 15 -9.97 -17.17 5.28
C HIS A 15 -9.48 -16.77 6.68
N ARG A 16 -8.36 -17.35 7.13
CA ARG A 16 -7.76 -17.10 8.44
C ARG A 16 -7.32 -15.64 8.70
N ASP A 17 -7.50 -14.73 7.73
CA ASP A 17 -7.10 -13.33 7.82
C ASP A 17 -8.16 -12.35 7.26
N GLY A 18 -9.44 -12.70 7.30
CA GLY A 18 -10.54 -11.71 7.28
C GLY A 18 -10.86 -10.95 5.98
N GLU A 19 -10.05 -11.00 4.93
CA GLU A 19 -10.37 -10.30 3.67
C GLU A 19 -11.22 -11.16 2.73
N CYS A 20 -12.50 -10.80 2.54
CA CYS A 20 -13.35 -11.43 1.51
C CYS A 20 -13.09 -10.75 0.16
N LEU A 21 -12.61 -11.47 -0.86
CA LEU A 21 -12.42 -10.93 -2.20
C LEU A 21 -13.53 -11.42 -3.15
N ILE A 22 -13.86 -10.60 -4.15
CA ILE A 22 -14.88 -10.92 -5.17
C ILE A 22 -14.24 -10.91 -6.55
N GLY A 23 -14.23 -12.08 -7.20
CA GLY A 23 -13.85 -12.28 -8.59
C GLY A 23 -15.03 -12.06 -9.53
N ASN A 24 -14.80 -11.39 -10.64
CA ASN A 24 -15.74 -11.22 -11.74
C ASN A 24 -15.47 -12.29 -12.80
N SER A 25 -16.30 -13.32 -12.88
CA SER A 25 -16.12 -14.41 -13.86
C SER A 25 -16.28 -13.99 -15.31
N ASN A 26 -16.97 -12.89 -15.57
CA ASN A 26 -17.17 -12.37 -16.92
C ASN A 26 -15.93 -11.62 -17.43
N THR A 27 -15.21 -10.91 -16.56
CA THR A 27 -14.06 -10.08 -16.95
C THR A 27 -12.71 -10.63 -16.47
N GLY A 28 -12.72 -11.67 -15.64
CA GLY A 28 -11.53 -12.22 -15.00
C GLY A 28 -10.89 -11.25 -14.00
N ARG A 29 -11.64 -10.28 -13.47
CA ARG A 29 -11.12 -9.24 -12.57
C ARG A 29 -11.38 -9.52 -11.10
N LEU A 30 -10.41 -9.20 -10.25
CA LEU A 30 -10.50 -9.31 -8.79
C LEU A 30 -10.80 -7.95 -8.16
N HIS A 31 -11.77 -7.93 -7.24
CA HIS A 31 -12.24 -6.74 -6.55
C HIS A 31 -12.21 -6.93 -5.03
N SER A 32 -11.80 -5.90 -4.30
CA SER A 32 -12.03 -5.76 -2.85
C SER A 32 -13.49 -5.44 -2.58
N LEU A 33 -14.06 -5.83 -1.43
CA LEU A 33 -15.50 -5.63 -1.10
C LEU A 33 -16.00 -4.19 -1.32
N ASP A 34 -15.13 -3.20 -1.12
CA ASP A 34 -15.49 -1.78 -1.20
C ASP A 34 -15.31 -1.20 -2.62
N CYS A 35 -15.04 -2.04 -3.62
CA CYS A 35 -14.95 -1.59 -4.99
C CYS A 35 -16.34 -1.25 -5.54
N SER A 36 -16.55 0.00 -5.92
CA SER A 36 -17.79 0.46 -6.59
C SER A 36 -18.14 -0.31 -7.86
N ALA A 37 -17.15 -0.95 -8.51
CA ALA A 37 -17.39 -1.81 -9.65
C ALA A 37 -18.21 -3.07 -9.27
N ILE A 38 -18.23 -3.49 -8.01
CA ILE A 38 -19.04 -4.62 -7.52
C ILE A 38 -20.52 -4.36 -7.69
N ASP A 39 -20.99 -3.15 -7.40
CA ASP A 39 -22.41 -2.80 -7.58
C ASP A 39 -22.82 -2.80 -9.04
N MET A 40 -21.85 -2.64 -9.94
CA MET A 40 -22.04 -2.72 -11.39
C MET A 40 -21.95 -4.16 -11.93
N MET A 41 -21.52 -5.13 -11.12
CA MET A 41 -21.48 -6.54 -11.51
C MET A 41 -22.85 -7.19 -11.39
N ARG A 42 -23.17 -8.05 -12.35
CA ARG A 42 -24.32 -8.95 -12.20
C ARG A 42 -24.02 -10.00 -11.13
N GLU A 43 -25.03 -10.35 -10.35
CA GLU A 43 -24.88 -11.25 -9.19
C GLU A 43 -24.37 -12.64 -9.56
N ASP A 44 -24.72 -13.14 -10.75
CA ASP A 44 -24.27 -14.43 -11.29
C ASP A 44 -22.79 -14.45 -11.72
N HIS A 45 -22.15 -13.28 -11.78
CA HIS A 45 -20.73 -13.15 -12.09
C HIS A 45 -19.85 -12.80 -10.88
N LYS A 46 -20.44 -12.57 -9.70
CA LYS A 46 -19.72 -12.33 -8.45
C LYS A 46 -19.34 -13.67 -7.82
N ILE A 47 -18.04 -13.98 -7.81
CA ILE A 47 -17.51 -15.21 -7.22
C ILE A 47 -16.70 -14.85 -5.98
N PRO A 48 -17.13 -15.25 -4.77
CA PRO A 48 -16.26 -15.21 -3.60
C PRO A 48 -15.01 -16.05 -3.85
N THR A 49 -13.84 -15.48 -3.66
CA THR A 49 -12.56 -16.11 -4.03
C THR A 49 -11.45 -15.68 -3.07
N ASP A 50 -10.38 -16.46 -3.04
CA ASP A 50 -9.09 -16.12 -2.42
C ASP A 50 -8.18 -15.29 -3.34
N GLY A 51 -8.66 -14.95 -4.55
CA GLY A 51 -7.92 -14.20 -5.56
C GLY A 51 -7.20 -15.06 -6.59
N ALA A 52 -7.16 -16.39 -6.44
CA ALA A 52 -6.51 -17.26 -7.40
C ALA A 52 -7.22 -17.25 -8.78
N GLY A 53 -6.46 -17.02 -9.85
CA GLY A 53 -6.97 -17.07 -11.23
C GLY A 53 -7.67 -15.80 -11.71
N PHE A 54 -7.70 -14.73 -10.91
CA PHE A 54 -8.25 -13.43 -11.30
C PHE A 54 -7.15 -12.36 -11.36
N THR A 55 -7.28 -11.42 -12.30
CA THR A 55 -6.36 -10.28 -12.44
C THR A 55 -6.89 -9.10 -11.61
N PRO A 56 -6.06 -8.39 -10.83
CA PRO A 56 -6.51 -7.23 -10.08
C PRO A 56 -7.29 -6.21 -10.94
N CYS A 57 -8.40 -5.71 -10.40
CA CYS A 57 -9.11 -4.59 -10.99
C CYS A 57 -8.21 -3.35 -10.96
N GLY A 58 -8.15 -2.61 -12.07
CA GLY A 58 -7.33 -1.39 -12.15
C GLY A 58 -7.72 -0.33 -11.12
N TRP A 59 -8.97 -0.29 -10.67
CA TRP A 59 -9.41 0.65 -9.62
C TRP A 59 -9.09 0.14 -8.22
N CYS A 60 -9.20 -1.16 -7.96
CA CYS A 60 -8.75 -1.74 -6.68
C CYS A 60 -7.22 -1.66 -6.55
N HIS A 61 -6.50 -1.80 -7.66
CA HIS A 61 -5.05 -1.74 -7.69
C HIS A 61 -4.50 -0.30 -7.69
N ALA A 62 -5.23 0.67 -8.28
CA ALA A 62 -4.85 2.08 -8.26
C ALA A 62 -5.31 2.81 -6.98
N CYS A 63 -6.33 2.29 -6.28
CA CYS A 63 -6.74 2.82 -4.99
C CYS A 63 -5.87 2.23 -3.88
N GLY A 64 -4.59 2.58 -3.87
CA GLY A 64 -3.67 2.24 -2.78
C GLY A 64 -3.98 2.95 -1.44
N THR A 65 -5.23 3.34 -1.20
CA THR A 65 -5.63 4.17 -0.04
C THR A 65 -7.04 3.93 0.51
N CYS A 66 -7.74 2.85 0.16
CA CYS A 66 -8.97 2.49 0.88
C CYS A 66 -8.97 1.01 1.24
N HIS A 67 -8.11 0.66 2.18
CA HIS A 67 -8.38 -0.19 3.33
C HIS A 67 -7.30 0.18 4.32
N GLU A 68 -7.70 0.50 5.55
CA GLU A 68 -6.81 0.49 6.69
C GLU A 68 -6.38 -0.97 6.90
N THR A 69 -5.49 -1.47 6.04
CA THR A 69 -4.56 -2.47 6.51
C THR A 69 -3.72 -1.75 7.54
N ILE A 70 -4.00 -2.07 8.79
CA ILE A 70 -2.97 -2.24 9.80
C ILE A 70 -1.87 -3.03 9.09
N PHE A 71 -0.91 -2.33 8.50
CA PHE A 71 0.42 -2.85 8.23
C PHE A 71 1.01 -3.10 9.62
N GLU A 72 0.61 -4.20 10.24
CA GLU A 72 1.52 -5.04 10.99
C GLU A 72 2.27 -5.94 9.99
N GLU A 73 2.70 -5.40 8.85
CA GLU A 73 4.11 -5.65 8.57
C GLU A 73 4.83 -4.93 9.69
N VAL A 74 5.27 -5.70 10.68
CA VAL A 74 6.54 -5.38 11.30
C VAL A 74 7.50 -5.26 10.12
N ASN A 75 7.62 -4.07 9.56
CA ASN A 75 8.70 -3.68 8.68
C ASN A 75 9.89 -3.68 9.61
N GLU A 76 10.36 -4.88 9.95
CA GLU A 76 11.62 -5.05 10.61
C GLU A 76 12.60 -4.31 9.72
N ASP A 77 13.20 -3.29 10.32
CA ASP A 77 14.20 -2.50 9.62
C ASP A 77 15.23 -3.47 9.03
N PRO A 78 15.59 -3.34 7.74
CA PRO A 78 16.60 -4.19 7.14
C PRO A 78 17.84 -4.26 8.02
N GLU A 79 18.48 -5.43 8.07
CA GLU A 79 19.70 -5.61 8.86
C GLU A 79 20.72 -4.51 8.50
N GLY A 80 21.26 -3.83 9.52
CA GLY A 80 22.17 -2.70 9.32
C GLY A 80 21.50 -1.35 9.04
N THR A 81 20.22 -1.19 9.39
CA THR A 81 19.56 0.11 9.35
C THR A 81 20.13 1.08 10.39
N GLU A 82 20.44 2.29 9.95
CA GLU A 82 20.99 3.38 10.74
C GLU A 82 20.13 4.63 10.64
N LEU A 83 20.25 5.53 11.62
CA LEU A 83 19.65 6.87 11.55
C LEU A 83 20.46 7.77 10.60
N CYS A 84 19.76 8.39 9.65
CA CYS A 84 20.36 9.34 8.72
C CYS A 84 20.50 10.73 9.36
N MET A 85 21.75 11.14 9.60
CA MET A 85 22.08 12.43 10.22
C MET A 85 22.52 13.52 9.21
N ASP A 86 22.43 13.27 7.89
CA ASP A 86 22.76 14.30 6.88
C ASP A 86 21.75 15.46 6.94
N LYS A 87 22.25 16.66 7.27
CA LYS A 87 21.44 17.86 7.47
C LYS A 87 20.58 18.24 6.25
N ARG A 88 21.04 17.96 5.03
CA ARG A 88 20.31 18.29 3.79
C ARG A 88 19.12 17.36 3.61
N ILE A 89 19.29 16.08 3.91
CA ILE A 89 18.22 15.09 3.87
C ILE A 89 17.20 15.37 4.97
N ILE A 90 17.67 15.67 6.18
CA ILE A 90 16.80 16.11 7.27
C ILE A 90 15.97 17.32 6.85
N GLN A 91 16.60 18.31 6.24
CA GLN A 91 15.91 19.52 5.78
C GLN A 91 14.89 19.22 4.67
N LEU A 92 15.21 18.31 3.73
CA LEU A 92 14.28 17.86 2.69
C LEU A 92 13.00 17.28 3.30
N PHE A 93 13.12 16.31 4.21
CA PHE A 93 11.95 15.68 4.81
C PHE A 93 11.17 16.62 5.74
N LYS A 94 11.82 17.59 6.39
CA LYS A 94 11.13 18.67 7.12
C LYS A 94 10.28 19.56 6.21
N GLN A 95 10.68 19.73 4.95
CA GLN A 95 9.94 20.51 3.98
C GLN A 95 8.79 19.70 3.37
N THR A 96 9.03 18.44 3.02
CA THR A 96 8.06 17.61 2.27
C THR A 96 7.08 16.85 3.15
N GLY A 97 7.49 16.47 4.36
CA GLY A 97 6.74 15.60 5.26
C GLY A 97 6.51 14.19 4.71
N CYS A 98 5.64 13.46 5.40
CA CYS A 98 5.10 12.16 5.00
C CYS A 98 4.35 12.28 3.66
N ALA A 99 4.57 11.34 2.74
CA ALA A 99 3.85 11.31 1.47
C ALA A 99 2.37 10.88 1.62
N SER A 100 2.02 10.18 2.71
CA SER A 100 0.65 9.75 2.99
C SER A 100 -0.15 10.82 3.75
N CYS A 101 0.26 11.16 4.98
CA CYS A 101 -0.51 12.06 5.85
C CYS A 101 0.04 13.50 5.95
N SER A 102 1.12 13.84 5.23
CA SER A 102 1.80 15.14 5.31
C SER A 102 2.39 15.55 6.67
N SER A 103 2.33 14.68 7.69
CA SER A 103 3.01 14.92 8.98
C SER A 103 4.51 15.09 8.79
N LYS A 104 5.12 15.95 9.62
CA LYS A 104 6.57 16.20 9.65
C LYS A 104 7.26 15.51 10.81
N LYS A 105 6.51 14.77 11.64
CA LYS A 105 7.02 14.04 12.79
C LYS A 105 7.38 12.61 12.37
N GLY A 106 8.60 12.23 12.67
CA GLY A 106 9.16 10.96 12.21
C GLY A 106 10.67 10.97 12.24
N ILE A 107 11.21 9.80 11.95
CA ILE A 107 12.65 9.51 11.96
C ILE A 107 13.11 9.19 10.54
N ILE A 108 14.36 9.52 10.23
CA ILE A 108 14.94 9.24 8.91
C ILE A 108 15.94 8.11 9.10
N LYS A 109 15.69 7.02 8.40
CA LYS A 109 16.48 5.79 8.44
C LYS A 109 17.16 5.58 7.10
N MET A 110 18.23 4.81 7.11
CA MET A 110 18.95 4.38 5.93
C MET A 110 19.61 3.03 6.12
N PHE A 111 19.76 2.27 5.03
CA PHE A 111 20.49 1.02 5.01
C PHE A 111 21.28 0.90 3.71
N HIS A 112 22.24 -0.01 3.68
CA HIS A 112 23.04 -0.27 2.50
C HIS A 112 22.20 -0.90 1.38
N ASP A 113 22.18 -0.25 0.22
CA ASP A 113 21.44 -0.73 -0.94
C ASP A 113 22.20 -0.41 -2.23
N PRO A 114 22.49 -1.37 -3.12
CA PRO A 114 23.22 -1.13 -4.37
C PRO A 114 22.58 -0.12 -5.32
N HIS A 115 21.26 0.07 -5.23
CA HIS A 115 20.47 1.03 -6.01
C HIS A 115 20.20 2.33 -5.25
N GLY A 116 20.74 2.46 -4.04
CA GLY A 116 20.63 3.64 -3.20
C GLY A 116 21.46 4.82 -3.70
N VAL A 117 21.57 5.84 -2.86
CA VAL A 117 22.28 7.08 -3.18
C VAL A 117 23.62 7.16 -2.47
N ARG A 118 24.57 7.86 -3.08
CA ARG A 118 25.87 8.14 -2.45
C ARG A 118 25.76 9.37 -1.55
N LEU A 119 26.13 9.20 -0.29
CA LEU A 119 26.21 10.29 0.68
C LEU A 119 27.64 10.85 0.74
N ILE A 120 27.77 12.16 0.93
CA ILE A 120 29.09 12.78 1.09
C ILE A 120 29.67 12.33 2.43
N GLY A 121 30.88 11.75 2.40
CA GLY A 121 31.57 11.29 3.61
C GLY A 121 31.11 9.93 4.13
N ARG A 122 30.30 9.18 3.36
CA ARG A 122 30.00 7.77 3.63
C ARG A 122 30.32 6.93 2.40
N GLU A 123 30.84 5.74 2.62
CA GLU A 123 31.12 4.78 1.55
C GLU A 123 29.84 4.02 1.15
N GLY A 124 29.79 3.56 -0.10
CA GLY A 124 28.68 2.79 -0.63
C GLY A 124 27.45 3.60 -1.04
N HIS A 125 26.39 2.86 -1.33
CA HIS A 125 25.08 3.37 -1.70
C HIS A 125 24.09 3.07 -0.58
N TRP A 126 23.20 4.03 -0.33
CA TRP A 126 22.31 4.02 0.82
C TRP A 126 20.87 4.24 0.36
N TRP A 127 19.98 3.31 0.69
CA TRP A 127 18.56 3.57 0.62
C TRP A 127 18.16 4.45 1.80
N ILE A 128 17.34 5.47 1.58
CA ILE A 128 17.01 6.47 2.58
C ILE A 128 15.51 6.72 2.58
N TYR A 129 14.90 6.66 3.76
CA TYR A 129 13.48 6.84 3.94
C TYR A 129 13.16 7.55 5.25
N PHE A 130 12.04 8.26 5.25
CA PHE A 130 11.43 8.85 6.43
C PHE A 130 10.28 7.96 6.91
N GLU A 131 10.33 7.52 8.15
CA GLU A 131 9.27 6.78 8.81
C GLU A 131 8.42 7.73 9.65
N CYS A 132 7.13 7.81 9.31
CA CYS A 132 6.20 8.73 9.96
C CYS A 132 5.76 8.20 11.32
N GLU A 133 5.93 8.99 12.38
CA GLU A 133 5.47 8.64 13.74
C GLU A 133 3.93 8.59 13.85
N GLU A 134 3.20 9.35 13.02
CA GLU A 134 1.74 9.48 13.13
C GLU A 134 0.97 8.36 12.40
N CYS A 135 1.55 7.78 11.34
CA CYS A 135 0.84 6.80 10.50
C CYS A 135 1.68 5.58 10.09
N GLY A 136 2.93 5.48 10.57
CA GLY A 136 3.85 4.39 10.21
C GLY A 136 4.38 4.43 8.77
N TYR A 137 3.78 5.22 7.88
CA TYR A 137 4.14 5.23 6.45
C TYR A 137 5.61 5.64 6.21
N GLN A 138 6.30 4.85 5.39
CA GLN A 138 7.68 5.11 4.99
C GLN A 138 7.75 5.85 3.65
N THR A 139 8.30 7.07 3.68
CA THR A 139 8.51 7.92 2.52
C THR A 139 9.94 7.83 2.03
N ALA A 140 10.17 7.17 0.90
CA ALA A 140 11.48 7.11 0.27
C ALA A 140 11.99 8.50 -0.17
N TRP A 141 13.30 8.71 -0.10
CA TRP A 141 13.97 9.98 -0.44
C TRP A 141 13.64 10.50 -1.84
N TRP A 142 13.57 9.60 -2.84
CA TRP A 142 13.23 9.99 -4.22
C TRP A 142 11.79 10.51 -4.34
N LYS A 143 10.84 9.99 -3.54
CA LYS A 143 9.45 10.50 -3.49
C LYS A 143 9.43 11.93 -2.93
N ALA A 144 10.19 12.18 -1.87
CA ALA A 144 10.32 13.52 -1.28
C ALA A 144 10.93 14.53 -2.27
N MET A 145 11.99 14.14 -2.98
CA MET A 145 12.57 14.99 -4.04
C MET A 145 11.58 15.33 -5.16
N ASN A 146 10.82 14.33 -5.64
CA ASN A 146 9.85 14.56 -6.69
C ASN A 146 8.73 15.51 -6.24
N LYS A 147 8.28 15.39 -4.99
CA LYS A 147 7.32 16.34 -4.40
C LYS A 147 7.86 17.77 -4.41
N LEU A 148 9.14 17.96 -4.07
CA LEU A 148 9.76 19.30 -4.05
C LEU A 148 9.94 19.89 -5.47
N LYS A 149 10.23 19.05 -6.47
CA LYS A 149 10.31 19.47 -7.88
C LYS A 149 8.94 19.87 -8.44
N ASN A 150 7.89 19.13 -8.10
CA ASN A 150 6.53 19.37 -8.58
C ASN A 150 5.76 20.46 -7.81
N SER A 151 6.35 21.01 -6.74
CA SER A 151 5.76 22.12 -5.96
C SER A 151 6.21 23.51 -6.45
N LYS A 152 6.93 23.58 -7.58
CA LYS A 152 7.34 24.81 -8.26
C LYS A 152 6.62 24.92 -9.60
#